data_AF-A0AAW0T855-F1
#
_entry.id   AF-A0AAW0T855-F1
#
_cell.length_a   1.000
_cell.length_b   1.000
_cell.length_c   1.000
_cell.angle_alpha   90.00
_cell.angle_beta   90.00
_cell.angle_gamma   90.00
#
_symmetry.space_group_name_H-M   'P 1'
#
loop_
_entity.id
_entity.type
_entity.pdbx_description
1 polymer ?
#
loop_
_entity_poly.entity_id
_entity_poly.type
_entity_poly.pdbx_seq_one_letter_code
_entity_poly.pdbx_strand_id
1 'polypeptide(L)'
;MFWERDQKGGYGKEIQKSRKELIRDGLKELRQEMSKWKEEMDEKFAMDPVFVRPGDMDKVWVLNSKEALDQWVVTCDSDHNEGRSTAGLSLSPTGHGLFSGQLCTDPPKDGRVKRAGYCNMKSIRPRKSFKREVYLEWADYNTLEIRLRGDGRSYMLNISCAGYFDVMWNDMYSYPLYTRGGPHWQLTRIPFSKFFLTSKGRIQDKQALHTPGQGCVPRHLLW
;
A
#
# COMPACT_ATOMS: atom_id res chain seq x y z
N MET A 1 -1.43 18.02 -0.75
CA MET A 1 -1.45 16.76 0.01
C MET A 1 -2.05 17.02 1.37
N PHE A 2 -3.14 16.33 1.69
CA PHE A 2 -3.88 16.45 2.94
C PHE A 2 -3.35 15.40 3.92
N TRP A 3 -2.92 15.79 5.12
CA TRP A 3 -2.52 14.84 6.15
C TRP A 3 -3.76 14.24 6.80
N GLU A 4 -3.97 12.95 6.58
CA GLU A 4 -5.06 12.20 7.20
C GLU A 4 -4.57 11.48 8.45
N ARG A 5 -5.20 11.80 9.58
CA ARG A 5 -4.86 11.27 10.91
C ARG A 5 -5.35 9.84 11.10
N ASP A 6 -6.50 9.51 10.51
CA ASP A 6 -7.14 8.21 10.60
C ASP A 6 -6.90 7.44 9.30
N GLN A 7 -6.27 6.27 9.40
CA GLN A 7 -5.91 5.46 8.25
C GLN A 7 -7.11 4.68 7.68
N LYS A 8 -8.22 4.62 8.40
CA LYS A 8 -9.48 4.00 7.95
C LYS A 8 -10.54 5.04 7.54
N GLY A 9 -10.15 6.29 7.25
CA GLY A 9 -11.08 7.28 6.68
C GLY A 9 -12.00 7.98 7.70
N GLY A 10 -11.55 8.12 8.95
CA GLY A 10 -12.16 9.07 9.90
C GLY A 10 -13.36 8.56 10.70
N TYR A 11 -13.63 7.25 10.72
CA TYR A 11 -14.70 6.67 11.54
C TYR A 11 -14.33 6.51 13.02
N GLY A 12 -13.09 6.87 13.41
CA GLY A 12 -12.71 6.97 14.81
C GLY A 12 -13.52 8.03 15.56
N LYS A 13 -13.93 7.73 16.80
CA LYS A 13 -14.57 8.72 17.69
C LYS A 13 -13.61 9.90 17.90
N GLU A 14 -14.05 11.12 17.62
CA GLU A 14 -13.27 12.33 17.90
C GLU A 14 -13.05 12.47 19.41
N ILE A 15 -11.82 12.24 19.87
CA ILE A 15 -11.45 12.46 21.26
C ILE A 15 -11.10 13.93 21.41
N GLN A 16 -11.94 14.68 22.13
CA GLN A 16 -11.68 16.06 22.53
C GLN A 16 -10.50 16.09 23.51
N LYS A 17 -9.34 16.56 23.05
CA LYS A 17 -8.12 16.69 23.86
C LYS A 17 -7.97 18.11 24.41
N SER A 18 -7.40 18.24 25.61
CA SER A 18 -7.09 19.56 26.20
C SER A 18 -5.95 20.26 25.45
N ARG A 19 -5.94 21.61 25.43
CA ARG A 19 -4.88 22.40 24.75
C ARG A 19 -3.46 22.05 25.24
N LYS A 20 -3.30 21.80 26.54
CA LYS A 20 -2.00 21.40 27.12
C LYS A 20 -1.55 20.02 26.62
N GLU A 21 -2.49 19.11 26.44
CA GLU A 21 -2.21 17.76 25.93
C GLU A 21 -1.82 17.82 24.46
N LEU A 22 -2.53 18.63 23.65
CA LEU A 22 -2.19 18.87 22.25
C LEU A 22 -0.79 19.44 22.08
N ILE A 23 -0.39 20.42 22.90
CA ILE A 23 0.96 21.00 22.87
C ILE A 23 2.02 19.95 23.27
N ARG A 24 1.75 19.17 24.32
CA ARG A 24 2.65 18.10 24.77
C ARG A 24 2.83 17.01 23.71
N ASP A 25 1.74 16.61 23.06
CA ASP A 25 1.76 15.64 21.97
C ASP A 25 2.50 16.21 20.76
N GLY A 26 2.26 17.47 20.39
CA GLY A 26 2.95 18.16 19.32
C GLY A 26 4.47 18.26 19.53
N LEU A 27 4.93 18.56 20.75
CA LEU A 27 6.36 18.58 21.09
C LEU A 27 7.00 17.19 21.03
N LYS A 28 6.28 16.15 21.44
CA LYS A 28 6.74 14.75 21.32
C LYS A 28 6.86 14.34 19.84
N GLU A 29 5.84 14.64 19.03
CA GLU A 29 5.87 14.40 17.60
C GLU A 29 7.03 15.16 16.94
N LEU A 30 7.21 16.45 17.25
CA LEU A 30 8.30 17.26 16.70
C LEU A 30 9.68 16.69 17.04
N ARG A 31 9.88 16.20 18.27
CA ARG A 31 11.15 15.55 18.65
C ARG A 31 11.41 14.30 17.82
N GLN A 32 10.38 13.48 17.56
CA GLN A 32 10.50 12.30 16.70
C GLN A 32 10.79 12.69 15.25
N GLU A 33 10.10 13.71 14.72
CA GLU A 33 10.32 14.21 13.37
C GLU A 33 11.72 14.83 13.17
N MET A 34 12.25 15.52 14.19
CA MET A 34 13.64 16.02 14.18
C MET A 34 14.67 14.89 14.21
N SER A 35 14.39 13.77 14.89
CA SER A 35 15.26 12.58 14.86
C SER A 35 15.34 11.98 13.45
N LYS A 36 14.18 11.78 12.80
CA LYS A 36 14.11 11.32 11.41
C LYS A 36 14.79 12.28 10.44
N TRP A 37 14.65 13.59 10.68
CA TRP A 37 15.31 14.61 9.85
C TRP A 37 16.83 14.54 9.97
N LYS A 38 17.35 14.29 11.18
CA LYS A 38 18.78 14.08 11.39
C LYS A 38 19.29 12.88 10.59
N GLU A 39 18.60 11.75 10.68
CA GLU A 39 18.91 10.53 9.90
C GLU A 39 18.93 10.83 8.39
N GLU A 40 17.94 11.59 7.88
CA GLU A 40 17.93 12.01 6.49
C GLU A 40 19.11 12.92 6.11
N MET A 41 19.54 13.82 6.99
CA MET A 41 20.70 14.66 6.71
C MET A 41 21.97 13.82 6.70
N ASP A 42 22.12 12.89 7.65
CA ASP A 42 23.25 11.98 7.72
C ASP A 42 23.33 11.12 6.44
N GLU A 43 22.21 10.57 5.96
CA GLU A 43 22.13 9.86 4.67
C GLU A 43 22.52 10.75 3.48
N LYS A 44 22.02 11.99 3.44
CA LYS A 44 22.37 12.95 2.38
C LYS A 44 23.83 13.32 2.38
N PHE A 45 24.49 13.38 3.54
CA PHE A 45 25.92 13.64 3.62
C PHE A 45 26.75 12.41 3.25
N ALA A 46 26.26 11.20 3.56
CA ALA A 46 26.91 9.96 3.16
C ALA A 46 26.94 9.76 1.64
N MET A 47 25.95 10.31 0.90
CA MET A 47 25.88 10.29 -0.56
C MET A 47 26.07 8.89 -1.18
N ASP A 48 25.60 7.83 -0.49
CA ASP A 48 25.80 6.46 -0.95
C ASP A 48 24.83 6.15 -2.11
N PRO A 49 25.31 5.95 -3.35
CA PRO A 49 24.42 5.60 -4.44
C PRO A 49 23.91 4.17 -4.27
N VAL A 50 22.59 3.98 -4.35
CA VAL A 50 22.00 2.65 -4.38
C VAL A 50 22.38 1.99 -5.72
N PHE A 51 23.34 1.06 -5.68
CA PHE A 51 23.80 0.34 -6.86
C PHE A 51 23.10 -1.02 -6.95
N VAL A 52 22.05 -1.11 -7.77
CA VAL A 52 21.31 -2.36 -8.02
C VAL A 52 21.96 -3.12 -9.18
N ARG A 53 22.36 -4.37 -8.95
CA ARG A 53 22.86 -5.25 -10.01
C ARG A 53 21.78 -6.20 -10.53
N PRO A 54 21.91 -6.69 -11.78
CA PRO A 54 21.01 -7.73 -12.28
C PRO A 54 21.01 -8.96 -11.36
N GLY A 55 19.83 -9.32 -10.85
CA GLY A 55 19.65 -10.44 -9.92
C GLY A 55 19.68 -10.07 -8.44
N ASP A 56 20.05 -8.83 -8.10
CA ASP A 56 19.88 -8.33 -6.73
C ASP A 56 18.39 -8.29 -6.38
N MET A 57 18.08 -8.68 -5.14
CA MET A 57 16.72 -8.67 -4.61
C MET A 57 16.69 -7.84 -3.34
N ASP A 58 15.93 -6.75 -3.36
CA ASP A 58 15.70 -5.93 -2.17
C ASP A 58 14.43 -6.36 -1.44
N LYS A 59 14.53 -6.48 -0.12
CA LYS A 59 13.44 -6.92 0.76
C LYS A 59 12.79 -5.70 1.40
N VAL A 60 11.83 -5.12 0.69
CA VAL A 60 11.10 -3.94 1.18
C VAL A 60 10.25 -4.27 2.42
N TRP A 61 9.56 -5.42 2.41
CA TRP A 61 8.68 -5.83 3.51
C TRP A 61 8.96 -7.25 3.95
N VAL A 62 9.17 -7.41 5.26
CA VAL A 62 9.30 -8.72 5.92
C VAL A 62 8.35 -8.75 7.10
N LEU A 63 7.24 -9.48 6.95
CA LEU A 63 6.23 -9.63 8.00
C LEU A 63 6.67 -10.72 8.98
N ASN A 64 7.62 -10.41 9.86
CA ASN A 64 8.11 -11.32 10.90
C ASN A 64 7.93 -10.79 12.33
N SER A 65 7.78 -9.49 12.49
CA SER A 65 7.61 -8.81 13.77
C SER A 65 6.25 -8.12 13.85
N LYS A 66 5.81 -7.83 15.08
CA LYS A 66 4.58 -7.04 15.29
C LYS A 66 4.73 -5.62 14.74
N GLU A 67 5.91 -5.03 14.89
CA GLU A 67 6.25 -3.70 14.33
C GLU A 67 6.11 -3.67 12.81
N ALA A 68 6.50 -4.75 12.12
CA ALA A 68 6.32 -4.88 10.68
C ALA A 68 4.84 -5.02 10.31
N LEU A 69 4.00 -5.66 11.14
CA LEU A 69 2.56 -5.73 10.92
C LEU A 69 1.88 -4.37 11.13
N ASP A 70 2.36 -3.56 12.07
CA ASP A 70 1.83 -2.21 12.34
C ASP A 70 2.04 -1.25 11.15
N GLN A 71 2.96 -1.57 10.23
CA GLN A 71 3.12 -0.86 8.96
C GLN A 71 2.01 -1.17 7.94
N TRP A 72 1.07 -2.06 8.27
CA TRP A 72 -0.02 -2.47 7.40
C TRP A 72 -1.38 -2.21 8.05
N VAL A 73 -2.30 -1.77 7.23
CA VAL A 73 -3.68 -1.49 7.61
C VAL A 73 -4.57 -2.51 6.92
N VAL A 74 -5.33 -3.24 7.73
CA VAL A 74 -6.39 -4.12 7.24
C VAL A 74 -7.70 -3.34 7.23
N THR A 75 -8.37 -3.36 6.08
CA THR A 75 -9.71 -2.77 5.92
C THR A 75 -10.68 -3.82 5.38
N CYS A 76 -11.91 -3.79 5.88
CA CYS A 76 -13.01 -4.62 5.39
C CYS A 76 -14.30 -3.81 5.25
N ASP A 77 -15.28 -4.40 4.56
CA ASP A 77 -16.61 -3.80 4.40
C ASP A 77 -17.32 -3.54 5.75
N SER A 78 -17.08 -4.36 6.77
CA SER A 78 -17.66 -4.19 8.10
C SER A 78 -17.13 -2.95 8.83
N ASP A 79 -15.89 -2.52 8.55
CA ASP A 79 -15.33 -1.29 9.13
C ASP A 79 -16.16 -0.05 8.71
N HIS A 80 -16.83 -0.12 7.55
CA HIS A 80 -17.63 0.95 6.98
C HIS A 80 -19.15 0.75 7.17
N ASN A 81 -19.55 -0.32 7.88
CA ASN A 81 -20.94 -0.78 7.98
C ASN A 81 -21.60 -1.09 6.61
N GLU A 82 -20.80 -1.46 5.60
CA GLU A 82 -21.29 -1.75 4.25
C GLU A 82 -21.43 -3.27 3.99
N GLY A 83 -20.96 -4.10 4.92
CA GLY A 83 -21.02 -5.55 4.79
C GLY A 83 -20.72 -6.31 6.09
N ARG A 84 -20.52 -7.62 5.95
CA ARG A 84 -20.34 -8.57 7.07
C ARG A 84 -19.02 -9.33 6.98
N SER A 85 -18.09 -8.89 6.14
CA SER A 85 -16.79 -9.52 6.00
C SER A 85 -15.88 -9.13 7.16
N THR A 86 -15.06 -10.06 7.60
CA THR A 86 -14.08 -9.85 8.67
C THR A 86 -12.69 -10.15 8.13
N ALA A 87 -11.70 -9.35 8.51
CA ALA A 87 -10.31 -9.58 8.15
C ALA A 87 -9.39 -9.15 9.29
N GLY A 88 -8.27 -9.84 9.43
CA GLY A 88 -7.25 -9.56 10.43
C GLY A 88 -5.87 -9.97 9.93
N LEU A 89 -4.86 -9.26 10.44
CA LEU A 89 -3.45 -9.54 10.20
C LEU A 89 -2.83 -9.94 11.54
N SER A 90 -2.31 -11.16 11.61
CA SER A 90 -1.67 -11.71 12.80
C SER A 90 -0.35 -12.39 12.44
N LEU A 91 0.44 -12.78 13.44
CA LEU A 91 1.61 -13.62 13.20
C LEU A 91 1.19 -15.09 13.25
N SER A 92 1.63 -15.86 12.27
CA SER A 92 1.51 -17.31 12.27
C SER A 92 2.39 -17.92 13.38
N PRO A 93 2.13 -19.17 13.78
CA PRO A 93 3.01 -19.90 14.71
C PRO A 93 4.45 -20.03 14.20
N THR A 94 4.65 -19.94 12.89
CA THR A 94 5.96 -19.98 12.23
C THR A 94 6.65 -18.60 12.14
N GLY A 95 6.05 -17.56 12.71
CA GLY A 95 6.64 -16.21 12.74
C GLY A 95 6.50 -15.44 11.42
N HIS A 96 5.50 -15.76 10.60
CA HIS A 96 5.20 -15.05 9.35
C HIS A 96 3.87 -14.31 9.44
N GLY A 97 3.71 -13.19 8.72
CA GLY A 97 2.43 -12.50 8.60
C GLY A 97 1.34 -13.39 8.01
N LEU A 98 0.24 -13.52 8.73
CA LEU A 98 -0.96 -14.26 8.36
C LEU A 98 -2.12 -13.29 8.17
N PHE A 99 -2.52 -13.11 6.93
CA PHE A 99 -3.76 -12.43 6.59
C PHE A 99 -4.89 -13.47 6.57
N SER A 100 -5.86 -13.32 7.46
CA SER A 100 -6.97 -14.27 7.63
C SER A 100 -8.29 -13.54 7.85
N GLY A 101 -9.39 -14.14 7.43
CA GLY A 101 -10.70 -13.51 7.51
C GLY A 101 -11.79 -14.32 6.85
N GLN A 102 -13.03 -13.86 7.00
CA GLN A 102 -14.20 -14.40 6.33
C GLN A 102 -14.75 -13.35 5.37
N LEU A 103 -14.74 -13.68 4.08
CA LEU A 103 -15.35 -12.85 3.03
C LEU A 103 -16.84 -13.20 2.91
N CYS A 104 -17.71 -12.19 2.98
CA CYS A 104 -19.15 -12.35 2.83
C CYS A 104 -19.64 -11.40 1.73
N THR A 105 -20.15 -11.96 0.63
CA THR A 105 -20.62 -11.17 -0.53
C THR A 105 -22.08 -10.74 -0.41
N ASP A 106 -22.78 -11.23 0.60
CA ASP A 106 -24.20 -10.93 0.83
C ASP A 106 -24.34 -9.49 1.36
N PRO A 107 -24.97 -8.58 0.59
CA PRO A 107 -25.16 -7.21 1.03
C PRO A 107 -26.16 -7.13 2.19
N PRO A 108 -26.01 -6.15 3.10
CA PRO A 108 -27.03 -5.83 4.10
C PRO A 108 -28.39 -5.49 3.46
N LYS A 109 -29.49 -5.77 4.16
CA LYS A 109 -30.86 -5.55 3.65
C LYS A 109 -31.30 -4.07 3.62
N ASP A 110 -30.37 -3.13 3.77
CA ASP A 110 -30.64 -1.68 3.86
C ASP A 110 -30.94 -1.02 2.50
N GLY A 111 -30.76 -1.73 1.38
CA GLY A 111 -31.07 -1.23 0.04
C GLY A 111 -30.12 -0.15 -0.51
N ARG A 112 -29.19 0.37 0.32
CA ARG A 112 -28.15 1.34 -0.09
C ARG A 112 -26.99 0.67 -0.83
N VAL A 113 -26.52 -0.46 -0.30
CA VAL A 113 -25.37 -1.20 -0.83
C VAL A 113 -25.85 -2.29 -1.77
N LYS A 114 -25.48 -2.21 -3.06
CA LYS A 114 -25.87 -3.21 -4.08
C LYS A 114 -24.96 -4.43 -4.10
N ARG A 115 -23.70 -4.29 -3.68
CA ARG A 115 -22.68 -5.35 -3.66
C ARG A 115 -21.80 -5.13 -2.43
N ALA A 116 -21.55 -6.20 -1.68
CA ALA A 116 -20.67 -6.21 -0.52
C ALA A 116 -19.61 -7.31 -0.68
N GLY A 117 -18.67 -7.40 0.26
CA GLY A 117 -17.61 -8.39 0.23
C GLY A 117 -16.30 -7.84 -0.30
N TYR A 118 -15.58 -7.11 0.55
CA TYR A 118 -14.16 -6.87 0.34
C TYR A 118 -13.37 -6.98 1.63
N CYS A 119 -12.15 -7.49 1.49
CA CYS A 119 -11.13 -7.50 2.52
C CYS A 119 -9.83 -7.05 1.85
N ASN A 120 -9.16 -6.07 2.44
CA ASN A 120 -7.96 -5.48 1.89
C ASN A 120 -6.90 -5.35 2.98
N MET A 121 -5.64 -5.43 2.58
CA MET A 121 -4.49 -5.15 3.42
C MET A 121 -3.58 -4.23 2.62
N LYS A 122 -3.26 -3.07 3.19
CA LYS A 122 -2.50 -2.01 2.52
C LYS A 122 -1.34 -1.57 3.39
N SER A 123 -0.15 -1.44 2.81
CA SER A 123 0.99 -0.84 3.50
C SER A 123 0.76 0.66 3.72
N ILE A 124 1.12 1.16 4.90
CA ILE A 124 1.18 2.59 5.16
C ILE A 124 2.25 3.19 4.24
N ARG A 125 1.93 4.33 3.61
CA ARG A 125 2.90 5.01 2.77
C ARG A 125 4.09 5.47 3.62
N PRO A 126 5.34 5.19 3.21
CA PRO A 126 6.49 5.70 3.93
C PRO A 126 6.45 7.23 3.94
N ARG A 127 6.89 7.81 5.06
CA ARG A 127 6.98 9.25 5.26
C ARG A 127 8.38 9.60 5.68
N LYS A 128 8.90 10.68 5.10
CA LYS A 128 10.09 11.36 5.58
C LYS A 128 9.70 12.33 6.70
N SER A 129 10.70 12.96 7.29
CA SER A 129 10.60 14.02 8.28
C SER A 129 9.54 15.07 7.93
N PHE A 130 8.94 15.62 8.98
CA PHE A 130 7.83 16.55 8.93
C PHE A 130 6.59 15.99 8.22
N LYS A 131 6.37 14.67 8.35
CA LYS A 131 5.23 13.96 7.74
C LYS A 131 5.18 14.11 6.21
N ARG A 132 6.32 14.34 5.56
CA ARG A 132 6.39 14.46 4.10
C ARG A 132 6.13 13.10 3.47
N GLU A 133 5.13 13.02 2.60
CA GLU A 133 4.85 11.80 1.84
C GLU A 133 5.99 11.52 0.86
N VAL A 134 6.39 10.25 0.78
CA VAL A 134 7.45 9.78 -0.13
C VAL A 134 6.94 8.56 -0.88
N TYR A 135 7.42 8.41 -2.10
CA TYR A 135 7.12 7.25 -2.94
C TYR A 135 8.16 6.16 -2.71
N LEU A 136 7.75 4.91 -2.92
CA LEU A 136 8.70 3.83 -3.04
C LEU A 136 9.36 3.95 -4.41
N GLU A 137 10.66 4.24 -4.42
CA GLU A 137 11.45 4.41 -5.63
C GLU A 137 11.81 3.04 -6.19
N TRP A 138 10.99 2.54 -7.12
CA TRP A 138 11.19 1.25 -7.77
C TRP A 138 11.69 1.37 -9.21
N ALA A 139 12.21 2.54 -9.59
CA ALA A 139 12.63 2.84 -10.96
C ALA A 139 13.72 1.89 -11.47
N ASP A 140 14.62 1.43 -10.59
CA ASP A 140 15.73 0.55 -10.93
C ASP A 140 15.37 -0.94 -10.95
N TYR A 141 14.11 -1.28 -10.63
CA TYR A 141 13.63 -2.66 -10.53
C TYR A 141 12.66 -3.01 -11.66
N ASN A 142 12.76 -4.23 -12.18
CA ASN A 142 11.91 -4.72 -13.26
C ASN A 142 10.75 -5.59 -12.77
N THR A 143 10.92 -6.25 -11.63
CA THR A 143 10.02 -7.29 -11.14
C THR A 143 9.73 -7.13 -9.66
N LEU A 144 8.46 -7.27 -9.30
CA LEU A 144 8.03 -7.42 -7.91
C LEU A 144 7.99 -8.91 -7.55
N GLU A 145 8.73 -9.29 -6.52
CA GLU A 145 8.74 -10.65 -6.00
C GLU A 145 7.95 -10.76 -4.70
N ILE A 146 7.00 -11.69 -4.65
CA ILE A 146 6.21 -11.96 -3.45
C ILE A 146 6.33 -13.43 -3.09
N ARG A 147 6.80 -13.71 -1.87
CA ARG A 147 6.78 -15.05 -1.29
C ARG A 147 5.53 -15.20 -0.44
N LEU A 148 4.64 -16.09 -0.84
CA LEU A 148 3.34 -16.29 -0.19
C LEU A 148 2.95 -17.77 -0.13
N ARG A 149 2.01 -18.07 0.77
CA ARG A 149 1.30 -19.35 0.83
C ARG A 149 -0.18 -19.01 0.81
N GLY A 150 -0.91 -19.47 -0.21
CA GLY A 150 -2.30 -19.11 -0.41
C GLY A 150 -3.30 -20.24 -0.15
N ASP A 151 -4.58 -19.87 -0.21
CA ASP A 151 -5.75 -20.73 -0.04
C ASP A 151 -6.34 -21.22 -1.37
N GLY A 152 -5.76 -20.83 -2.51
CA GLY A 152 -6.25 -21.17 -3.84
C GLY A 152 -7.13 -20.11 -4.47
N ARG A 153 -7.39 -18.99 -3.77
CA ARG A 153 -8.17 -17.87 -4.31
C ARG A 153 -7.28 -16.93 -5.14
N SER A 154 -7.95 -16.17 -6.00
CA SER A 154 -7.35 -15.05 -6.71
C SER A 154 -7.43 -13.79 -5.86
N TYR A 155 -6.30 -13.11 -5.69
CA TYR A 155 -6.20 -11.81 -5.04
C TYR A 155 -5.91 -10.74 -6.08
N MET A 156 -6.40 -9.52 -5.87
CA MET A 156 -6.00 -8.39 -6.69
C MET A 156 -4.83 -7.68 -6.01
N LEU A 157 -3.67 -7.69 -6.64
CA LEU A 157 -2.53 -6.91 -6.20
C LEU A 157 -2.63 -5.52 -6.80
N ASN A 158 -2.46 -4.50 -5.96
CA ASN A 158 -2.72 -3.11 -6.30
C ASN A 158 -1.54 -2.24 -5.91
N ILE A 159 -0.91 -1.60 -6.88
CA ILE A 159 0.13 -0.58 -6.69
C ILE A 159 -0.54 0.79 -6.88
N SER A 160 -0.72 1.51 -5.78
CA SER A 160 -1.35 2.84 -5.80
C SER A 160 -0.36 3.90 -6.27
N CYS A 161 -0.67 4.57 -7.37
CA CYS A 161 0.11 5.70 -7.88
C CYS A 161 -0.72 6.97 -7.64
N ALA A 162 -0.59 7.58 -6.46
CA ALA A 162 -1.18 8.89 -6.23
C ALA A 162 -0.40 9.90 -7.06
N GLY A 163 -0.91 10.26 -8.24
CA GLY A 163 -0.28 11.27 -9.09
C GLY A 163 -0.30 12.65 -8.44
N TYR A 164 0.47 13.58 -9.03
CA TYR A 164 0.51 14.96 -8.57
C TYR A 164 -0.85 15.67 -8.71
N PHE A 165 -1.57 15.38 -9.79
CA PHE A 165 -2.88 15.96 -10.08
C PHE A 165 -4.02 15.15 -9.45
N ASP A 166 -5.04 15.85 -8.94
CA ASP A 166 -6.21 15.27 -8.28
C ASP A 166 -6.93 14.21 -9.11
N VAL A 167 -6.92 14.38 -10.44
CA VAL A 167 -7.53 13.43 -11.38
C VAL A 167 -6.85 12.05 -11.31
N MET A 168 -5.55 12.01 -11.04
CA MET A 168 -4.72 10.80 -11.01
C MET A 168 -4.65 10.16 -9.61
N TRP A 169 -5.32 10.70 -8.59
CA TRP A 169 -5.24 10.14 -7.23
C TRP A 169 -5.83 8.74 -7.11
N ASN A 170 -6.76 8.39 -8.01
CA ASN A 170 -7.43 7.09 -8.04
C ASN A 170 -6.80 6.12 -9.05
N ASP A 171 -5.65 6.48 -9.61
CA ASP A 171 -4.94 5.65 -10.57
C ASP A 171 -4.14 4.58 -9.83
N MET A 172 -4.31 3.34 -10.28
CA MET A 172 -3.79 2.16 -9.62
C MET A 172 -3.41 1.11 -10.65
N TYR A 173 -2.22 0.55 -10.50
CA TYR A 173 -1.76 -0.56 -11.31
C TYR A 173 -2.17 -1.86 -10.64
N SER A 174 -2.98 -2.64 -11.34
CA SER A 174 -3.59 -3.85 -10.81
C SER A 174 -3.06 -5.09 -11.51
N TYR A 175 -2.94 -6.19 -10.76
CA TYR A 175 -2.57 -7.50 -11.28
C TYR A 175 -3.32 -8.61 -10.52
N PRO A 176 -4.03 -9.52 -11.21
CA PRO A 176 -4.66 -10.68 -10.59
C PRO A 176 -3.59 -11.70 -10.20
N LEU A 177 -3.38 -11.82 -8.89
CA LEU A 177 -2.47 -12.77 -8.28
C LEU A 177 -3.21 -14.08 -7.99
N TYR A 178 -2.91 -15.10 -8.77
CA TYR A 178 -3.43 -16.45 -8.54
C TYR A 178 -2.57 -17.17 -7.53
N THR A 179 -3.17 -17.53 -6.40
CA THR A 179 -2.51 -18.36 -5.39
C THR A 179 -2.86 -19.82 -5.60
N ARG A 180 -1.92 -20.72 -5.31
CA ARG A 180 -2.20 -22.16 -5.26
C ARG A 180 -2.64 -22.53 -3.85
N GLY A 181 -3.72 -23.29 -3.74
CA GLY A 181 -4.16 -23.86 -2.48
C GLY A 181 -3.25 -25.01 -2.11
N GLY A 182 -2.42 -24.84 -1.09
CA GLY A 182 -1.48 -25.89 -0.67
C GLY A 182 -0.63 -25.50 0.54
N PRO A 183 0.04 -26.48 1.19
CA PRO A 183 0.85 -26.23 2.37
C PRO A 183 2.20 -25.55 2.07
N HIS A 184 2.58 -25.45 0.79
CA HIS A 184 3.91 -25.02 0.38
C HIS A 184 4.01 -23.51 0.13
N TRP A 185 5.19 -22.96 0.40
CA TRP A 185 5.54 -21.60 0.04
C TRP A 185 5.77 -21.49 -1.48
N GLN A 186 5.21 -20.45 -2.08
CA GLN A 186 5.37 -20.11 -3.47
C GLN A 186 6.08 -18.76 -3.59
N LEU A 187 7.03 -18.66 -4.51
CA LEU A 187 7.61 -17.40 -4.94
C LEU A 187 6.96 -16.99 -6.25
N THR A 188 6.26 -15.86 -6.26
CA THR A 188 5.63 -15.29 -7.44
C THR A 188 6.40 -14.06 -7.88
N ARG A 189 6.98 -14.12 -9.08
CA ARG A 189 7.70 -13.01 -9.72
C ARG A 189 6.80 -12.34 -10.74
N ILE A 190 6.55 -11.06 -10.57
CA ILE A 190 5.60 -10.28 -11.38
C ILE A 190 6.37 -9.13 -12.02
N PRO A 191 6.61 -9.16 -13.34
CA PRO A 191 7.16 -8.00 -14.05
C PRO A 191 6.21 -6.81 -13.96
N PHE A 192 6.75 -5.60 -13.74
CA PHE A 192 5.93 -4.39 -13.68
C PHE A 192 5.15 -4.13 -14.97
N SER A 193 5.66 -4.60 -16.12
CA SER A 193 4.99 -4.54 -17.41
C SER A 193 3.70 -5.36 -17.51
N LYS A 194 3.43 -6.28 -16.58
CA LYS A 194 2.18 -7.07 -16.56
C LYS A 194 1.04 -6.40 -15.81
N PHE A 195 1.30 -5.32 -15.08
CA PHE A 195 0.24 -4.59 -14.41
C PHE A 195 -0.54 -3.75 -15.41
N PHE A 196 -1.86 -3.71 -15.27
CA PHE A 196 -2.71 -2.86 -16.07
C PHE A 196 -3.21 -1.68 -15.24
N LEU A 197 -3.37 -0.53 -15.90
CA LEU A 197 -3.88 0.67 -15.26
C LEU A 197 -5.39 0.55 -15.02
N THR A 198 -5.79 0.81 -13.79
CA THR A 198 -7.17 0.98 -13.38
C THR A 198 -7.35 2.37 -12.79
N SER A 199 -8.45 3.03 -13.10
CA SER A 199 -8.82 4.31 -12.52
C SER A 199 -10.26 4.23 -12.03
N LYS A 200 -10.48 4.56 -10.76
CA LYS A 200 -11.82 4.48 -10.11
C LYS A 200 -12.50 3.12 -10.31
N GLY A 201 -11.73 2.03 -10.26
CA GLY A 201 -12.22 0.67 -10.43
C GLY A 201 -12.55 0.27 -11.87
N ARG A 202 -12.21 1.09 -12.87
CA ARG A 202 -12.34 0.75 -14.30
C ARG A 202 -10.97 0.56 -14.94
N ILE A 203 -10.80 -0.55 -15.65
CA ILE A 203 -9.61 -0.79 -16.48
C ILE A 203 -9.55 0.29 -17.56
N GLN A 204 -8.36 0.85 -17.75
CA GLN A 204 -8.12 1.83 -18.80
C GLN A 204 -7.56 1.14 -20.05
N ASP A 205 -8.21 1.35 -21.18
CA ASP A 205 -7.76 0.78 -22.47
C ASP A 205 -6.47 1.44 -22.96
N LYS A 206 -6.32 2.75 -22.73
CA LYS A 206 -5.12 3.52 -23.08
C LYS A 206 -4.10 3.43 -21.94
N GLN A 207 -3.22 2.45 -22.05
CA GLN A 207 -2.10 2.29 -21.13
C GLN A 207 -0.94 3.17 -21.61
N ALA A 208 -0.77 4.34 -20.98
CA ALA A 208 0.42 5.14 -21.18
C ALA A 208 1.55 4.62 -20.28
N LEU A 209 2.76 4.44 -20.86
CA LEU A 209 3.95 4.11 -20.08
C LEU A 209 4.25 5.28 -19.14
N HIS A 210 4.12 5.08 -17.83
CA HIS A 210 4.49 6.10 -16.86
C HIS A 210 6.01 6.12 -16.70
N THR A 211 6.69 6.92 -17.52
CA THR A 211 8.07 7.33 -17.24
C THR A 211 8.03 8.49 -16.23
N PRO A 212 8.57 8.33 -15.01
CA PRO A 212 8.73 9.46 -14.12
C PRO A 212 9.82 10.36 -14.70
N GLY A 213 9.44 11.53 -15.22
CA GLY A 213 10.38 12.64 -15.39
C GLY A 213 10.66 13.19 -16.80
N GLN A 214 9.86 12.94 -17.84
CA GLN A 214 10.02 13.71 -19.10
C GLN A 214 8.69 14.16 -19.70
N GLY A 215 8.66 15.46 -20.05
CA GLY A 215 7.56 16.13 -20.72
C GLY A 215 7.24 15.53 -22.08
N CYS A 216 6.06 15.88 -22.58
CA CYS A 216 5.46 15.43 -23.83
C CYS A 216 6.47 15.21 -24.96
N VAL A 217 6.55 13.97 -25.46
CA VAL A 217 7.10 13.68 -26.79
C VAL A 217 6.01 12.98 -27.61
N PRO A 218 5.68 13.46 -28.82
CA PRO A 218 4.70 12.80 -29.67
C PRO A 218 5.30 11.47 -30.16
N ARG A 219 4.60 10.35 -29.91
CA ARG A 219 4.92 9.07 -30.56
C ARG A 219 4.05 8.92 -31.80
N HIS A 220 4.67 9.03 -32.96
CA HIS A 220 4.17 8.40 -34.18
C HIS A 220 4.48 6.90 -34.08
N LEU A 221 3.44 6.08 -34.10
CA LEU A 221 3.55 4.63 -34.29
C LEU A 221 3.63 4.37 -35.80
N LEU A 222 4.70 3.73 -36.24
CA LEU A 222 4.75 2.99 -37.51
C LEU A 222 4.81 1.50 -37.14
N TRP A 223 3.74 0.81 -37.57
CA TRP A 223 3.39 -0.62 -37.60
C TRP A 223 3.94 -1.54 -36.52
#